data_AF-A0A7I7TFB5-F1
#
_entry.id   AF-A0A7I7TFB5-F1
#
_cell.length_a   1.000
_cell.length_b   1.000
_cell.length_c   1.000
_cell.angle_alpha   90.00
_cell.angle_beta   90.00
_cell.angle_gamma   90.00
#
_symmetry.space_group_name_H-M   'P 1'
#
loop_
_entity.id
_entity.type
_entity.pdbx_description
1 polymer ?
#
loop_
_entity_poly.entity_id
_entity_poly.type
_entity_poly.pdbx_seq_one_letter_code
_entity_poly.pdbx_strand_id
1 'polypeptide(L)'
;MPARPTGARLAAVARLEGVCEPCDVIANRLDPWHGAWFHPYSFTQLEVLSAPPVDAGEDADRFLVAVTFRMGRLGVPVIAEFTAPEPRTIVMRIVDGEGTGSVVETHATPMGPGPDGRPRTAVIEAVVAQSDRTGFRHSLRVAPLITPLMRLAAARLWRDDLAYAERRFTLRDNVSG
;
A
#
# COMPACT_ATOMS: atom_id res chain seq x y z
N MET A 1 16.09 -3.40 4.86
CA MET A 1 15.44 -2.46 3.91
C MET A 1 15.21 -3.15 2.57
N PRO A 2 14.05 -2.94 1.93
CA PRO A 2 13.69 -3.60 0.68
C PRO A 2 14.63 -3.22 -0.47
N ALA A 3 14.85 -4.14 -1.42
CA ALA A 3 15.65 -3.85 -2.61
C ALA A 3 14.98 -2.77 -3.46
N ARG A 4 15.69 -1.65 -3.67
CA ARG A 4 15.22 -0.51 -4.46
C ARG A 4 15.22 -0.85 -5.95
N PRO A 5 14.16 -0.50 -6.70
CA PRO A 5 14.13 -0.74 -8.14
C PRO A 5 15.21 0.05 -8.89
N THR A 6 15.82 -0.56 -9.92
CA THR A 6 16.89 0.03 -10.74
C THR A 6 16.34 0.66 -12.02
N GLY A 7 17.01 1.68 -12.57
CA GLY A 7 16.60 2.33 -13.82
C GLY A 7 15.66 3.53 -13.65
N ALA A 8 14.90 3.85 -14.71
CA ALA A 8 13.97 4.98 -14.74
C ALA A 8 12.84 4.77 -13.72
N ARG A 9 12.62 5.76 -12.85
CA ARG A 9 11.62 5.67 -11.78
C ARG A 9 11.06 7.03 -11.39
N LEU A 10 9.77 7.05 -11.04
CA LEU A 10 9.11 8.18 -10.38
C LEU A 10 8.86 7.80 -8.92
N ALA A 11 9.19 8.71 -8.00
CA ALA A 11 8.98 8.47 -6.58
C ALA A 11 8.05 9.52 -5.98
N ALA A 12 7.18 9.07 -5.09
CA ALA A 12 6.32 9.91 -4.27
C ALA A 12 6.22 9.31 -2.86
N VAL A 13 6.13 10.18 -1.85
CA VAL A 13 5.89 9.78 -0.46
C VAL A 13 4.67 10.52 0.05
N ALA A 14 3.70 9.78 0.56
CA ALA A 14 2.54 10.30 1.26
C ALA A 14 2.66 9.97 2.76
N ARG A 15 2.13 10.87 3.60
CA ARG A 15 2.04 10.68 5.05
C ARG A 15 0.67 11.06 5.54
N LEU A 16 0.04 10.17 6.30
CA LEU A 16 -1.25 10.38 6.94
C LEU A 16 -1.20 9.86 8.38
N GLU A 17 -2.08 10.36 9.23
CA GLU A 17 -2.16 9.96 10.63
C GLU A 17 -3.58 9.49 10.94
N GLY A 18 -3.70 8.45 11.78
CA GLY A 18 -4.98 7.97 12.28
C GLY A 18 -4.96 7.66 13.77
N VAL A 19 -6.15 7.62 14.36
CA VAL A 19 -6.42 7.23 15.76
C VAL A 19 -6.46 5.71 15.87
N CYS A 20 -5.30 5.07 15.76
CA CYS A 20 -5.19 3.62 15.82
C CYS A 20 -3.77 3.21 16.21
N GLU A 21 -3.59 1.93 16.53
CA GLU A 21 -2.28 1.34 16.72
C GLU A 21 -1.73 0.79 15.39
N PRO A 22 -0.40 0.59 15.27
CA PRO A 22 0.19 0.07 14.02
C PRO A 22 -0.39 -1.26 13.55
N CYS A 23 -0.81 -2.13 14.48
CA CYS A 23 -1.41 -3.42 14.13
C CYS A 23 -2.73 -3.28 13.35
N ASP A 24 -3.51 -2.22 13.58
CA ASP A 24 -4.76 -1.97 12.86
C ASP A 24 -4.49 -1.57 11.40
N VAL A 25 -3.41 -0.81 11.17
CA VAL A 25 -2.93 -0.45 9.82
C VAL A 25 -2.40 -1.67 9.08
N ILE A 26 -1.54 -2.47 9.72
CA ILE A 26 -0.94 -3.67 9.11
C ILE A 26 -2.03 -4.70 8.78
N ALA A 27 -2.97 -4.93 9.69
CA ALA A 27 -4.10 -5.84 9.45
C ALA A 27 -4.97 -5.39 8.27
N ASN A 28 -5.24 -4.09 8.14
CA ASN A 28 -5.99 -3.57 6.99
C ASN A 28 -5.22 -3.73 5.69
N ARG A 29 -3.93 -3.39 5.68
CA ARG A 29 -3.11 -3.37 4.47
C ARG A 29 -2.83 -4.78 3.92
N LEU A 30 -2.79 -5.80 4.78
CA LEU A 30 -2.66 -7.20 4.41
C LEU A 30 -4.00 -7.90 4.13
N ASP A 31 -5.14 -7.27 4.37
CA ASP A 31 -6.43 -7.82 3.95
C ASP A 31 -6.54 -7.72 2.42
N PRO A 32 -6.55 -8.82 1.65
CA PRO A 32 -6.63 -8.73 0.19
C PRO A 32 -7.84 -7.95 -0.30
N TRP A 33 -8.94 -7.94 0.44
CA TRP A 33 -10.19 -7.36 -0.01
C TRP A 33 -10.24 -5.83 0.14
N HIS A 34 -9.35 -5.21 0.93
CA HIS A 34 -9.41 -3.76 1.20
C HIS A 34 -9.42 -2.93 -0.09
N GLY A 35 -8.58 -3.29 -1.06
CA GLY A 35 -8.45 -2.54 -2.30
C GLY A 35 -9.74 -2.52 -3.13
N ALA A 36 -10.33 -3.71 -3.37
CA ALA A 36 -11.55 -3.84 -4.15
C ALA A 36 -12.78 -3.29 -3.42
N TRP A 37 -12.79 -3.32 -2.09
CA TRP A 37 -13.92 -2.89 -1.28
C TRP A 37 -13.90 -1.40 -0.93
N PHE A 38 -12.77 -0.86 -0.47
CA PHE A 38 -12.63 0.55 -0.10
C PHE A 38 -12.28 1.46 -1.27
N HIS A 39 -11.65 0.92 -2.32
CA HIS A 39 -11.29 1.69 -3.51
C HIS A 39 -11.78 1.03 -4.81
N PRO A 40 -13.09 0.76 -4.96
CA PRO A 40 -13.64 0.22 -6.22
C PRO A 40 -13.44 1.20 -7.39
N TYR A 41 -13.11 2.46 -7.07
CA TYR A 41 -12.73 3.46 -8.06
C TYR A 41 -11.33 3.21 -8.67
N SER A 42 -10.45 2.49 -7.97
CA SER A 42 -9.06 2.23 -8.34
C SER A 42 -8.77 0.75 -8.61
N PHE A 43 -9.43 -0.18 -7.92
CA PHE A 43 -9.13 -1.61 -7.99
C PHE A 43 -10.40 -2.43 -8.22
N THR A 44 -10.32 -3.41 -9.12
CA THR A 44 -11.41 -4.33 -9.47
C THR A 44 -10.84 -5.71 -9.81
N GLN A 45 -11.70 -6.73 -9.94
CA GLN A 45 -11.34 -8.09 -10.38
C GLN A 45 -10.16 -8.66 -9.56
N LEU A 46 -10.37 -8.78 -8.26
CA LEU A 46 -9.36 -9.31 -7.34
C LEU A 46 -9.42 -10.83 -7.28
N GLU A 47 -8.24 -11.46 -7.35
CA GLU A 47 -8.04 -12.88 -7.13
C GLU A 47 -6.77 -13.09 -6.30
N VAL A 48 -6.88 -13.87 -5.22
CA VAL A 48 -5.72 -14.30 -4.43
C VAL A 48 -5.11 -15.51 -5.11
N LEU A 49 -3.88 -15.38 -5.62
CA LEU A 49 -3.20 -16.44 -6.36
C LEU A 49 -2.48 -17.40 -5.40
N SER A 50 -1.87 -16.86 -4.34
CA SER A 50 -1.20 -17.66 -3.31
C SER A 50 -1.09 -16.91 -1.99
N ALA A 51 -1.13 -17.65 -0.89
CA ALA A 51 -0.83 -17.13 0.44
C ALA A 51 0.23 -17.97 1.15
N PRO A 52 1.08 -17.34 1.99
CA PRO A 52 2.09 -18.07 2.73
C PRO A 52 1.42 -18.99 3.75
N PRO A 53 1.91 -20.23 3.94
CA PRO A 53 1.50 -21.06 5.05
C PRO A 53 1.93 -20.45 6.39
N VAL A 54 1.29 -20.86 7.49
CA VAL A 54 1.53 -20.29 8.84
C VAL A 54 2.98 -20.47 9.30
N ASP A 55 3.64 -21.54 8.85
CA ASP A 55 5.01 -21.93 9.16
C ASP A 55 5.99 -21.65 8.00
N ALA A 56 5.63 -20.73 7.08
CA ALA A 56 6.51 -20.31 5.99
C ALA A 56 7.85 -19.79 6.53
N GLY A 57 8.95 -20.28 5.94
CA GLY A 57 10.25 -19.62 6.07
C GLY A 57 10.29 -18.30 5.28
N GLU A 58 11.28 -17.45 5.55
CA GLU A 58 11.39 -16.10 4.98
C GLU A 58 11.28 -16.06 3.44
N ASP A 59 11.84 -17.04 2.72
CA ASP A 59 11.79 -17.10 1.25
C ASP A 59 10.39 -17.43 0.67
N ALA A 60 9.52 -18.01 1.51
CA ALA A 60 8.16 -18.40 1.17
C ALA A 60 7.09 -17.47 1.77
N ASP A 61 7.48 -16.47 2.57
CA ASP A 61 6.58 -15.50 3.19
C ASP A 61 6.14 -14.42 2.19
N ARG A 62 5.38 -14.84 1.17
CA ARG A 62 4.95 -14.01 0.04
C ARG A 62 3.49 -14.21 -0.28
N PHE A 63 2.74 -13.12 -0.34
CA PHE A 63 1.32 -13.11 -0.65
C PHE A 63 1.10 -12.54 -2.07
N LEU A 64 0.54 -13.35 -2.98
CA LEU A 64 0.34 -12.96 -4.39
C LEU A 64 -1.13 -12.70 -4.68
N VAL A 65 -1.41 -11.54 -5.27
CA VAL A 65 -2.75 -11.09 -5.63
C VAL A 65 -2.76 -10.61 -7.07
N ALA A 66 -3.64 -11.17 -7.89
CA ALA A 66 -4.01 -10.59 -9.18
C ALA A 66 -5.09 -9.53 -8.95
N VAL A 67 -4.90 -8.35 -9.52
CA VAL A 67 -5.85 -7.24 -9.40
C VAL A 67 -5.83 -6.41 -10.66
N THR A 68 -6.98 -5.83 -11.02
CA THR A 68 -7.08 -4.88 -12.12
C THR A 68 -7.07 -3.46 -11.58
N PHE A 69 -6.03 -2.69 -11.93
CA PHE A 69 -5.96 -1.26 -11.66
C PHE A 69 -6.75 -0.47 -12.70
N ARG A 70 -7.59 0.47 -12.26
CA ARG A 70 -8.38 1.33 -13.14
C ARG A 70 -7.67 2.65 -13.41
N MET A 71 -7.44 2.93 -14.68
CA MET A 71 -6.92 4.20 -15.17
C MET A 71 -7.95 4.85 -16.09
N GLY A 72 -8.83 5.68 -15.50
CA GLY A 72 -10.00 6.21 -16.17
C GLY A 72 -10.99 5.08 -16.51
N ARG A 73 -11.21 4.84 -17.81
CA ARG A 73 -12.07 3.74 -18.31
C ARG A 73 -11.31 2.45 -18.64
N LEU A 74 -9.98 2.48 -18.60
CA LEU A 74 -9.15 1.33 -18.92
C LEU A 74 -8.83 0.55 -17.65
N GLY A 75 -9.04 -0.76 -17.69
CA GLY A 75 -8.56 -1.71 -16.69
C GLY A 75 -7.22 -2.27 -17.11
N VAL A 76 -6.27 -2.32 -16.18
CA VAL A 76 -4.93 -2.86 -16.40
C VAL A 76 -4.68 -3.97 -15.38
N PRO A 77 -4.70 -5.25 -15.79
CA PRO A 77 -4.42 -6.35 -14.90
C PRO A 77 -2.94 -6.36 -14.51
N VAL A 78 -2.68 -6.63 -13.24
CA VAL A 78 -1.33 -6.77 -12.67
C VAL A 78 -1.31 -7.88 -11.63
N ILE A 79 -0.13 -8.45 -11.41
CA ILE A 79 0.14 -9.34 -10.28
C ILE A 79 1.00 -8.57 -9.27
N ALA A 80 0.48 -8.43 -8.05
CA ALA A 80 1.15 -7.79 -6.93
C ALA A 80 1.61 -8.84 -5.92
N GLU A 81 2.90 -8.78 -5.58
CA GLU A 81 3.52 -9.55 -4.50
C GLU A 81 3.61 -8.67 -3.24
N PHE A 82 3.14 -9.17 -2.12
CA PHE A 82 3.22 -8.53 -0.81
C PHE A 82 4.15 -9.33 0.11
N THR A 83 5.00 -8.61 0.85
CA THR A 83 5.86 -9.16 1.91
C THR A 83 5.85 -8.24 3.13
N ALA A 84 6.17 -8.79 4.31
CA ALA A 84 6.24 -8.05 5.57
C ALA A 84 7.66 -8.15 6.17
N PRO A 85 8.67 -7.48 5.59
CA PRO A 85 10.07 -7.64 5.99
C PRO A 85 10.37 -7.17 7.42
N GLU A 86 9.49 -6.36 8.01
CA GLU A 86 9.57 -5.92 9.41
C GLU A 86 8.14 -5.86 9.99
N PRO A 87 7.95 -5.93 11.32
CA PRO A 87 6.62 -6.02 11.94
C PRO A 87 5.66 -4.86 11.64
N ARG A 88 6.17 -3.75 11.12
CA ARG A 88 5.40 -2.53 10.81
C ARG A 88 5.61 -2.04 9.37
N THR A 89 6.16 -2.90 8.52
CA THR A 89 6.50 -2.56 7.14
C THR A 89 5.90 -3.59 6.20
N ILE A 90 5.14 -3.12 5.21
CA ILE A 90 4.63 -3.95 4.12
C ILE A 90 5.22 -3.44 2.82
N VAL A 91 5.72 -4.37 2.00
CA VAL A 91 6.23 -4.06 0.67
C VAL A 91 5.35 -4.74 -0.34
N MET A 92 4.76 -3.96 -1.24
CA MET A 92 4.07 -4.46 -2.42
C MET A 92 4.96 -4.25 -3.65
N ARG A 93 5.15 -5.26 -4.48
CA ARG A 93 5.86 -5.19 -5.76
C ARG A 93 4.96 -5.66 -6.89
N ILE A 94 4.92 -4.91 -7.99
CA ILE A 94 4.31 -5.42 -9.22
C ILE A 94 5.32 -6.36 -9.88
N VAL A 95 4.98 -7.65 -9.97
CA VAL A 95 5.85 -8.70 -10.49
C VAL A 95 5.48 -9.13 -11.91
N ASP A 96 4.24 -8.87 -12.34
CA ASP A 96 3.78 -9.09 -13.70
C ASP A 96 2.72 -8.06 -14.13
N GLY A 97 2.66 -7.78 -15.42
CA GLY A 97 1.76 -6.79 -16.02
C GLY A 97 2.36 -5.39 -16.14
N GLU A 98 1.50 -4.39 -16.34
CA GLU A 98 1.94 -3.01 -16.49
C GLU A 98 2.54 -2.47 -15.18
N GLY A 99 3.70 -1.85 -15.30
CA GLY A 99 4.40 -1.28 -14.15
C GLY A 99 5.19 -2.29 -13.35
N THR A 100 5.48 -3.47 -13.92
CA THR A 100 6.44 -4.44 -13.39
C THR A 100 7.72 -3.75 -12.93
N GLY A 101 8.19 -4.10 -11.73
CA GLY A 101 9.30 -3.45 -11.04
C GLY A 101 8.90 -2.31 -10.10
N SER A 102 7.67 -1.78 -10.22
CA SER A 102 7.14 -0.79 -9.27
C SER A 102 7.05 -1.37 -7.86
N VAL A 103 7.34 -0.53 -6.87
CA VAL A 103 7.32 -0.89 -5.45
C VAL A 103 6.50 0.14 -4.67
N VAL A 104 5.71 -0.34 -3.72
CA VAL A 104 5.05 0.46 -2.69
C VAL A 104 5.49 -0.04 -1.33
N GLU A 105 6.14 0.82 -0.55
CA GLU A 105 6.56 0.54 0.82
C GLU A 105 5.63 1.29 1.77
N THR A 106 4.91 0.56 2.62
CA THR A 106 4.02 1.11 3.65
C THR A 106 4.67 0.91 5.02
N HIS A 107 4.81 1.97 5.81
CA HIS A 107 5.30 1.92 7.18
C HIS A 107 4.24 2.45 8.16
N ALA A 108 3.90 1.64 9.15
CA ALA A 108 3.02 2.01 10.26
C ALA A 108 3.85 2.47 11.47
N THR A 109 4.07 3.78 11.59
CA THR A 109 4.94 4.35 12.63
C THR A 109 4.11 4.78 13.84
N PRO A 110 4.28 4.16 15.02
CA PRO A 110 3.58 4.61 16.22
C PRO A 110 4.05 6.02 16.59
N MET A 111 3.10 6.83 17.04
CA MET A 111 3.32 8.16 17.56
C MET A 111 2.97 8.20 19.06
N GLY A 112 3.40 9.27 19.73
CA GLY A 112 2.91 9.55 21.08
C GLY A 112 1.39 9.72 21.10
N PRO A 113 0.75 9.57 22.29
CA PRO A 113 -0.67 9.82 22.43
C PRO A 113 -1.06 11.22 21.95
N GLY A 114 -2.24 11.32 21.34
CA GLY A 114 -2.83 12.61 20.99
C GLY A 114 -3.28 13.41 22.23
N PRO A 115 -3.76 14.64 22.05
CA PRO A 115 -4.35 15.44 23.14
C PRO A 115 -5.53 14.75 23.84
N ASP A 116 -6.18 13.80 23.16
CA ASP A 116 -7.25 12.95 23.67
C ASP A 116 -6.74 11.71 24.45
N GLY A 117 -5.42 11.57 24.63
CA GLY A 117 -4.79 10.43 25.28
C GLY A 117 -4.79 9.14 24.46
N ARG A 118 -5.39 9.14 23.25
CA ARG A 118 -5.49 7.96 22.40
C ARG A 118 -4.22 7.74 21.58
N PRO A 119 -3.84 6.48 21.28
CA PRO A 119 -2.69 6.19 20.43
C PRO A 119 -2.89 6.76 19.02
N ARG A 120 -1.77 7.12 18.38
CA ARG A 120 -1.72 7.64 17.02
C ARG A 120 -0.73 6.84 16.21
N THR A 121 -1.04 6.62 14.94
CA THR A 121 -0.11 5.99 13.99
C THR A 121 0.04 6.87 12.77
N ALA A 122 1.28 7.19 12.41
CA ALA A 122 1.62 7.78 11.12
C ALA A 122 1.84 6.67 10.10
N VAL A 123 1.03 6.67 9.05
CA VAL A 123 1.26 5.85 7.87
C VAL A 123 2.12 6.63 6.89
N ILE A 124 3.28 6.07 6.55
CA ILE A 124 4.19 6.62 5.55
C ILE A 124 4.22 5.65 4.39
N GLU A 125 3.76 6.09 3.21
CA GLU A 125 3.77 5.26 2.01
C GLU A 125 4.70 5.87 0.96
N ALA A 126 5.72 5.10 0.59
CA ALA A 126 6.63 5.42 -0.49
C ALA A 126 6.25 4.62 -1.73
N VAL A 127 5.84 5.30 -2.80
CA VAL A 127 5.57 4.72 -4.11
C VAL A 127 6.76 4.99 -5.02
N VAL A 128 7.37 3.94 -5.54
CA VAL A 128 8.39 3.99 -6.59
C VAL A 128 7.81 3.33 -7.83
N ALA A 129 7.29 4.14 -8.74
CA ALA A 129 6.70 3.68 -10.00
C ALA A 129 7.80 3.45 -11.06
N GLN A 130 7.65 2.36 -11.80
CA GLN A 130 8.45 2.00 -12.97
C GLN A 130 7.52 1.56 -14.11
N SER A 131 8.02 1.62 -15.34
CA SER A 131 7.38 1.00 -16.51
C SER A 131 8.42 0.86 -17.62
N ASP A 132 8.38 -0.26 -18.32
CA ASP A 132 9.24 -0.53 -19.47
C ASP A 132 8.74 0.18 -20.75
N ARG A 133 7.59 0.85 -20.70
CA ARG A 133 7.09 1.63 -21.83
C ARG A 133 8.09 2.73 -22.17
N THR A 134 8.42 2.85 -23.45
CA THR A 134 9.32 3.90 -23.99
C THR A 134 8.92 5.31 -23.54
N GLY A 135 7.62 5.59 -23.46
CA GLY A 135 7.06 6.87 -22.98
C GLY A 135 7.28 7.15 -21.48
N PHE A 136 7.56 6.14 -20.65
CA PHE A 136 7.84 6.35 -19.22
C PHE A 136 9.14 7.14 -19.01
N ARG A 137 10.13 7.02 -19.89
CA ARG A 137 11.33 7.86 -19.82
C ARG A 137 11.01 9.35 -20.02
N HIS A 138 9.93 9.68 -20.72
CA HIS A 138 9.50 11.06 -20.91
C HIS A 138 8.74 11.60 -19.69
N SER A 139 8.05 10.75 -18.93
CA SER A 139 7.37 11.14 -17.69
C SER A 139 8.35 11.70 -16.65
N LEU A 140 9.61 11.23 -16.66
CA LEU A 140 10.68 11.75 -15.82
C LEU A 140 10.92 13.26 -15.98
N ARG A 141 10.71 13.80 -17.20
CA ARG A 141 10.91 15.24 -17.46
C ARG A 141 9.84 16.12 -16.80
N VAL A 142 8.67 15.54 -16.55
CA VAL A 142 7.53 16.18 -15.89
C VAL A 142 7.28 15.60 -14.50
N ALA A 143 8.26 14.90 -13.92
CA ALA A 143 8.19 14.31 -12.59
C ALA A 143 7.71 15.30 -11.51
N PRO A 144 8.17 16.57 -11.46
CA PRO A 144 7.71 17.53 -10.46
C PRO A 144 6.20 17.82 -10.50
N LEU A 145 5.56 17.62 -11.66
CA LEU A 145 4.11 17.78 -11.84
C LEU A 145 3.35 16.49 -11.53
N ILE A 146 3.96 15.32 -11.75
CA ILE A 146 3.36 14.00 -11.50
C ILE A 146 3.41 13.65 -10.01
N THR A 147 4.52 13.91 -9.32
CA THR A 147 4.72 13.53 -7.91
C THR A 147 3.62 14.05 -6.98
N PRO A 148 3.15 15.32 -7.07
CA PRO A 148 2.03 15.80 -6.26
C PRO A 148 0.73 15.03 -6.50
N LEU A 149 0.44 14.68 -7.76
CA LEU A 149 -0.74 13.90 -8.11
C LEU A 149 -0.66 12.48 -7.53
N MET A 150 0.51 11.84 -7.61
CA MET A 150 0.75 10.53 -6.98
C MET A 150 0.51 10.58 -5.47
N ARG A 151 1.01 11.63 -4.79
CA ARG A 151 0.77 11.83 -3.35
C ARG A 151 -0.71 12.01 -3.03
N LEU A 152 -1.43 12.79 -3.84
CA LEU A 152 -2.86 13.03 -3.64
C LEU A 152 -3.67 11.74 -3.83
N ALA A 153 -3.31 10.93 -4.83
CA ALA A 153 -3.93 9.63 -5.08
C ALA A 153 -3.68 8.67 -3.90
N ALA A 154 -2.43 8.53 -3.46
CA ALA A 154 -2.07 7.71 -2.29
C ALA A 154 -2.80 8.18 -1.02
N ALA A 155 -2.82 9.49 -0.76
CA ALA A 155 -3.53 10.07 0.37
C ALA A 155 -5.05 9.90 0.29
N ARG A 156 -5.62 9.71 -0.90
CA ARG A 156 -7.03 9.41 -1.05
C ARG A 156 -7.34 7.98 -0.65
N LEU A 157 -6.55 7.01 -1.12
CA LEU A 157 -6.71 5.60 -0.73
C LEU A 157 -6.56 5.46 0.79
N TRP A 158 -5.47 6.02 1.33
CA TRP A 158 -5.19 5.92 2.77
C TRP A 158 -6.24 6.56 3.68
N ARG A 159 -7.00 7.55 3.22
CA ARG A 159 -8.11 8.09 4.00
C ARG A 159 -9.22 7.07 4.21
N ASP A 160 -9.56 6.31 3.16
CA ASP A 160 -10.60 5.27 3.26
C ASP A 160 -10.09 4.10 4.12
N ASP A 161 -8.80 3.73 3.98
CA ASP A 161 -8.13 2.69 4.76
C ASP A 161 -8.01 3.03 6.25
N LEU A 162 -7.54 4.24 6.57
CA LEU A 162 -7.42 4.70 7.96
C LEU A 162 -8.77 4.72 8.66
N ALA A 163 -9.84 5.11 7.96
CA ALA A 163 -11.17 5.07 8.54
C ALA A 163 -11.56 3.64 8.99
N TYR A 164 -11.13 2.60 8.28
CA TYR A 164 -11.34 1.21 8.71
C TYR A 164 -10.39 0.80 9.85
N ALA A 165 -9.12 1.19 9.80
CA ALA A 165 -8.17 0.94 10.87
C ALA A 165 -8.63 1.56 12.21
N GLU A 166 -9.17 2.79 12.19
CA GLU A 166 -9.72 3.45 13.38
C GLU A 166 -10.98 2.76 13.92
N ARG A 167 -11.81 2.18 13.03
CA ARG A 167 -12.96 1.35 13.44
C ARG A 167 -12.50 0.05 14.11
N ARG A 168 -11.49 -0.63 13.56
CA ARG A 168 -10.89 -1.82 14.17
C ARG A 168 -10.30 -1.51 15.54
N PHE A 169 -9.57 -0.40 15.66
CA PHE A 169 -9.04 0.07 16.93
C PHE A 169 -10.16 0.27 17.95
N THR A 170 -11.21 1.00 17.59
CA THR A 170 -12.36 1.28 18.47
C THR A 170 -13.01 -0.02 18.95
N LEU A 171 -13.15 -1.04 18.10
CA LEU A 171 -13.68 -2.33 18.51
C LEU A 171 -12.78 -3.07 19.52
N ARG A 172 -11.45 -3.06 19.33
CA ARG A 172 -10.51 -3.67 20.28
C ARG A 172 -10.49 -2.94 21.62
N ASP A 173 -10.48 -1.61 21.56
CA ASP A 173 -10.48 -0.72 22.73
C ASP A 173 -11.73 -0.95 23.59
N ASN A 174 -12.91 -1.00 22.95
CA ASN A 174 -14.19 -1.27 23.63
C ASN A 174 -14.33 -2.68 24.21
N VAL A 175 -13.58 -3.66 23.70
CA VAL A 175 -13.55 -5.03 24.25
C VAL A 175 -12.55 -5.15 25.40
N SER A 176 -11.61 -4.20 25.52
CA SER A 176 -10.58 -4.19 26.55
C SER A 176 -10.94 -3.36 27.79
N GLY A 177 -12.08 -2.66 27.77
CA GLY A 177 -12.63 -1.89 28.89
C GLY A 177 -13.89 -2.52 29.47
#